data_AF-A0A9E6DNU0-F1
#
_entry.id   AF-A0A9E6DNU0-F1
#
_cell.length_a   1.000
_cell.length_b   1.000
_cell.length_c   1.000
_cell.angle_alpha   90.00
_cell.angle_beta   90.00
_cell.angle_gamma   90.00
#
_symmetry.space_group_name_H-M   'P 1'
#
loop_
_entity.id
_entity.type
_entity.pdbx_description
1 polymer ?
#
loop_
_entity_poly.entity_id
_entity_poly.type
_entity_poly.pdbx_seq_one_letter_code
_entity_poly.pdbx_strand_id
1 'polypeptide(L)'
;MRLMIHDYGGHPFVTALSRELAKRDHKVTHAWFAADTGPKGQLKRLPTDPHRLEFEAVGSSIQYSKSNFLKRRQGDISYGKEMAQLIRNRRPDVILSGCTPTEAQEQIWKAGKQVNARLIYWCQDFYSLAASKLLGQRLPGIGHAVGSYYRTLERRQMQSAHHIVHITHDFCDSTDAWGLDRNHVSVIENWGTLDAIPMRPRNTQWAEKHKLGAGARFLYSGTLAMKHNPALLVELANALQRPSELLVVAAGSGAKSLSNARALPEQMRLMPLQSIDDFPDMLGSADVFLAMIEREASSFSVPSKTLSYLCAGRPIVLAAPADNLASRIVRRAKAGIVVEPEDIRGFREAALYYAQTPEAAMDAGAAGRAYAERHFRIDRITDRFEDLFHHVYDAPLRASRHNLSGRGVLQPRAVAHQRS
;
A
#
# COMPACT_ATOMS: atom_id res chain seq x y z
N MET A 1 -17.18 11.15 -16.30
CA MET A 1 -17.18 11.47 -14.85
C MET A 1 -15.98 12.35 -14.50
N ARG A 2 -16.12 13.19 -13.48
CA ARG A 2 -15.02 13.91 -12.81
C ARG A 2 -14.56 13.08 -11.62
N LEU A 3 -13.40 12.47 -11.75
CA LEU A 3 -12.83 11.57 -10.76
C LEU A 3 -11.76 12.29 -9.94
N MET A 4 -11.85 12.17 -8.62
CA MET A 4 -10.77 12.53 -7.71
C MET A 4 -10.11 11.24 -7.22
N ILE A 5 -8.88 11.01 -7.67
CA ILE A 5 -8.07 9.87 -7.22
C ILE A 5 -7.09 10.38 -6.18
N HIS A 6 -7.35 10.08 -4.92
CA HIS A 6 -6.54 10.52 -3.80
C HIS A 6 -5.69 9.36 -3.26
N ASP A 7 -4.38 9.57 -3.28
CA ASP A 7 -3.38 8.69 -2.69
C ASP A 7 -2.40 9.52 -1.88
N TYR A 8 -2.52 9.45 -0.56
CA TYR A 8 -1.68 10.18 0.36
C TYR A 8 -0.17 10.00 0.08
N GLY A 9 0.23 8.77 -0.28
CA GLY A 9 1.62 8.41 -0.51
C GLY A 9 2.11 8.68 -1.94
N GLY A 10 1.23 8.96 -2.91
CA GLY A 10 1.61 9.19 -4.30
C GLY A 10 2.33 7.99 -4.94
N HIS A 11 1.81 6.79 -4.73
CA HIS A 11 2.38 5.51 -5.16
C HIS A 11 2.30 5.32 -6.69
N PRO A 12 3.29 4.65 -7.30
CA PRO A 12 3.36 4.45 -8.75
C PRO A 12 2.10 3.82 -9.37
N PHE A 13 1.54 2.77 -8.75
CA PHE A 13 0.41 2.03 -9.32
C PHE A 13 -0.87 2.88 -9.40
N VAL A 14 -1.10 3.77 -8.43
CA VAL A 14 -2.25 4.68 -8.45
C VAL A 14 -2.10 5.77 -9.52
N THR A 15 -0.87 6.23 -9.77
CA THR A 15 -0.61 7.16 -10.87
C THR A 15 -0.86 6.52 -12.24
N ALA A 16 -0.55 5.23 -12.39
CA ALA A 16 -0.85 4.47 -13.61
C ALA A 16 -2.37 4.36 -13.84
N LEU A 17 -3.15 4.07 -12.78
CA LEU A 17 -4.61 4.03 -12.86
C LEU A 17 -5.18 5.40 -13.28
N SER A 18 -4.66 6.47 -12.69
CA SER A 18 -5.14 7.84 -12.99
C SER A 18 -4.91 8.22 -14.45
N ARG A 19 -3.76 7.83 -15.02
CA ARG A 19 -3.46 8.03 -16.44
C ARG A 19 -4.39 7.22 -17.33
N GLU A 20 -4.61 5.96 -17.00
CA GLU A 20 -5.44 5.08 -17.82
C GLU A 20 -6.91 5.51 -17.80
N LEU A 21 -7.45 5.88 -16.63
CA LEU A 21 -8.78 6.50 -16.51
C LEU A 21 -8.91 7.77 -17.36
N ALA A 22 -7.88 8.62 -17.36
CA ALA A 22 -7.90 9.85 -18.16
C ALA A 22 -7.85 9.58 -19.67
N LYS A 23 -7.30 8.44 -20.13
CA LYS A 23 -7.39 8.06 -21.55
C LYS A 23 -8.82 7.68 -21.93
N ARG A 24 -9.58 7.10 -20.99
CA ARG A 24 -10.97 6.62 -21.14
C ARG A 24 -12.03 7.70 -20.90
N ASP A 25 -11.74 8.93 -21.33
CA ASP A 25 -12.66 10.07 -21.29
C ASP A 25 -13.15 10.51 -19.90
N HIS A 26 -12.49 10.10 -18.82
CA HIS A 26 -12.70 10.70 -17.51
C HIS A 26 -11.88 11.97 -17.31
N LYS A 27 -12.46 12.97 -16.65
CA LYS A 27 -11.68 14.11 -16.12
C LYS A 27 -11.11 13.70 -14.77
N VAL A 28 -9.80 13.55 -14.67
CA VAL A 28 -9.13 12.99 -13.50
C VAL A 28 -8.29 14.05 -12.80
N THR A 29 -8.55 14.27 -11.51
CA THR A 29 -7.65 14.98 -10.61
C THR A 29 -6.99 13.94 -9.70
N HIS A 30 -5.66 13.78 -9.83
CA HIS A 30 -4.86 12.94 -8.95
C HIS A 30 -4.23 13.81 -7.87
N ALA A 31 -4.48 13.52 -6.60
CA ALA A 31 -3.98 14.33 -5.48
C ALA A 31 -3.23 13.47 -4.46
N TRP A 32 -2.17 14.04 -3.87
CA TRP A 32 -1.33 13.37 -2.86
C TRP A 32 -0.81 14.35 -1.81
N PHE A 33 -0.19 13.83 -0.75
CA PHE A 33 0.46 14.65 0.26
C PHE A 33 1.90 14.99 -0.15
N ALA A 34 2.12 16.25 -0.51
CA ALA A 34 3.40 16.74 -1.03
C ALA A 34 4.54 16.67 0.01
N ALA A 35 4.23 16.83 1.29
CA ALA A 35 5.23 16.77 2.35
C ALA A 35 5.56 15.34 2.83
N ASP A 36 4.90 14.30 2.29
CA ASP A 36 5.39 12.95 2.53
C ASP A 36 6.64 12.65 1.68
N THR A 37 7.69 12.25 2.37
CA THR A 37 9.03 11.98 1.81
C THR A 37 9.24 10.55 1.32
N GLY A 38 8.18 9.74 1.25
CA GLY A 38 8.27 8.38 0.72
C GLY A 38 8.57 8.37 -0.79
N PRO A 39 9.01 7.22 -1.34
CA PRO A 39 9.12 7.03 -2.78
C PRO A 39 7.82 7.38 -3.49
N LYS A 40 7.93 8.18 -4.55
CA LYS A 40 6.79 8.64 -5.34
C LYS A 40 6.80 8.00 -6.72
N GLY A 41 5.61 7.80 -7.27
CA GLY A 41 5.43 7.52 -8.69
C GLY A 41 5.72 8.74 -9.56
N GLN A 42 5.45 8.60 -10.85
CA GLN A 42 5.54 9.73 -11.78
C GLN A 42 4.34 10.65 -11.58
N LEU A 43 4.49 11.65 -10.70
CA LEU A 43 3.45 12.60 -10.27
C LEU A 43 3.45 13.91 -11.08
N LYS A 44 4.17 13.94 -12.21
CA LYS A 44 4.15 15.03 -13.18
C LYS A 44 3.48 14.56 -14.46
N ARG A 45 2.79 15.48 -15.14
CA ARG A 45 2.24 15.21 -16.47
C ARG A 45 3.37 14.91 -17.45
N LEU A 46 3.17 13.87 -18.24
CA LEU A 46 3.98 13.55 -19.41
C LEU A 46 3.39 14.27 -20.64
N PRO A 47 4.19 14.53 -21.69
CA PRO A 47 3.66 15.07 -22.95
C PRO A 47 2.57 14.20 -23.58
N THR A 48 2.59 12.89 -23.30
CA THR A 48 1.61 11.90 -23.76
C THR A 48 0.36 11.81 -22.87
N ASP A 49 0.33 12.50 -21.72
CA ASP A 49 -0.82 12.44 -20.82
C ASP A 49 -1.99 13.27 -21.35
N PRO A 50 -3.23 12.74 -21.33
CA PRO A 50 -4.43 13.47 -21.76
C PRO A 50 -4.58 14.83 -21.05
N HIS A 51 -5.11 15.84 -21.75
CA HIS A 51 -5.36 17.18 -21.18
C HIS A 51 -6.33 17.19 -19.99
N ARG A 52 -7.16 16.14 -19.89
CA ARG A 52 -8.14 15.93 -18.81
C ARG A 52 -7.54 15.29 -17.55
N LEU A 53 -6.23 15.08 -17.50
CA LEU A 53 -5.50 14.64 -16.31
C LEU A 53 -4.78 15.81 -15.64
N GLU A 54 -5.07 16.04 -14.37
CA GLU A 54 -4.40 17.03 -13.51
C GLU A 54 -3.76 16.32 -12.31
N PHE A 55 -2.53 16.72 -11.97
CA PHE A 55 -1.80 16.27 -10.78
C PHE A 55 -1.72 17.42 -9.78
N GLU A 56 -2.20 17.20 -8.55
CA GLU A 56 -2.31 18.21 -7.50
C GLU A 56 -1.51 17.83 -6.26
N ALA A 57 -0.40 18.52 -6.05
CA ALA A 57 0.42 18.40 -4.84
C ALA A 57 -0.24 19.23 -3.72
N VAL A 58 -0.68 18.57 -2.64
CA VAL A 58 -1.39 19.25 -1.53
C VAL A 58 -0.56 19.20 -0.25
N GLY A 59 -0.60 20.24 0.58
CA GLY A 59 0.11 20.28 1.86
C GLY A 59 1.61 20.57 1.77
N SER A 60 2.08 21.21 0.70
CA SER A 60 3.52 21.49 0.46
C SER A 60 4.17 22.35 1.56
N SER A 61 3.39 23.16 2.27
CA SER A 61 3.86 24.03 3.37
C SER A 61 3.81 23.36 4.75
N ILE A 62 3.27 22.14 4.85
CA ILE A 62 3.05 21.48 6.14
C ILE A 62 4.37 20.88 6.65
N GLN A 63 4.81 21.35 7.82
CA GLN A 63 5.93 20.74 8.55
C GLN A 63 5.49 19.43 9.19
N TYR A 64 5.67 18.31 8.49
CA TYR A 64 5.25 17.00 8.95
C TYR A 64 6.26 16.34 9.90
N SER A 65 5.80 15.86 11.06
CA SER A 65 6.66 15.14 12.01
C SER A 65 6.40 13.64 11.99
N LYS A 66 7.42 12.85 11.64
CA LYS A 66 7.38 11.39 11.76
C LYS A 66 7.73 10.89 13.18
N SER A 67 8.17 11.73 14.11
CA SER A 67 8.55 11.28 15.46
C SER A 67 7.56 11.69 16.55
N ASN A 68 6.90 12.85 16.41
CA ASN A 68 5.98 13.39 17.41
C ASN A 68 4.53 13.13 16.98
N PHE A 69 3.82 12.32 17.77
CA PHE A 69 2.44 11.90 17.48
C PHE A 69 1.46 13.08 17.36
N LEU A 70 1.53 14.06 18.26
CA LEU A 70 0.61 15.21 18.24
C LEU A 70 0.87 16.13 17.04
N LYS A 71 2.15 16.42 16.75
CA LYS A 71 2.53 17.19 15.56
C LYS A 71 2.13 16.45 14.27
N ARG A 72 2.30 15.12 14.24
CA ARG A 72 1.85 14.28 13.13
C ARG A 72 0.35 14.40 12.90
N ARG A 73 -0.45 14.21 13.96
CA ARG A 73 -1.90 14.32 13.93
C ARG A 73 -2.36 15.70 13.44
N GLN A 74 -1.73 16.77 13.94
CA GLN A 74 -2.02 18.13 13.49
C GLN A 74 -1.69 18.31 12.01
N GLY A 75 -0.57 17.76 11.55
CA GLY A 75 -0.20 17.73 10.14
C GLY A 75 -1.23 17.00 9.27
N ASP A 76 -1.70 15.83 9.71
CA ASP A 76 -2.74 15.06 9.01
C ASP A 76 -4.07 15.85 8.92
N ILE A 77 -4.47 16.54 10.00
CA ILE A 77 -5.67 17.40 10.00
C ILE A 77 -5.50 18.58 9.06
N SER A 78 -4.36 19.27 9.10
CA SER A 78 -4.07 20.42 8.22
C SER A 78 -4.09 19.99 6.75
N TYR A 79 -3.45 18.86 6.43
CA TYR A 79 -3.50 18.27 5.10
C TYR A 79 -4.93 17.96 4.66
N GLY A 80 -5.71 17.30 5.53
CA GLY A 80 -7.12 17.01 5.25
C GLY A 80 -7.96 18.25 4.96
N LYS A 81 -7.68 19.39 5.63
CA LYS A 81 -8.37 20.67 5.36
C LYS A 81 -8.02 21.25 4.00
N GLU A 82 -6.75 21.19 3.58
CA GLU A 82 -6.34 21.61 2.24
C GLU A 82 -6.95 20.71 1.16
N MET A 83 -6.92 19.39 1.36
CA MET A 83 -7.61 18.43 0.48
C MET A 83 -9.11 18.70 0.39
N ALA A 84 -9.75 19.00 1.52
CA ALA A 84 -11.17 19.37 1.57
C ALA A 84 -11.46 20.63 0.74
N GLN A 85 -10.55 21.61 0.73
CA GLN A 85 -10.68 22.80 -0.11
C GLN A 85 -10.56 22.45 -1.59
N LEU A 86 -9.58 21.63 -1.96
CA LEU A 86 -9.43 21.15 -3.34
C LEU A 86 -10.70 20.42 -3.81
N ILE A 87 -11.28 19.54 -2.98
CA ILE A 87 -12.52 18.81 -3.28
C ILE A 87 -13.69 19.79 -3.50
N ARG A 88 -13.85 20.80 -2.65
CA ARG A 88 -14.89 21.84 -2.82
C ARG A 88 -14.73 22.62 -4.11
N ASN A 89 -13.49 22.93 -4.50
CA ASN A 89 -13.20 23.67 -5.73
C ASN A 89 -13.44 22.82 -6.98
N ARG A 90 -13.01 21.55 -6.98
CA ARG A 90 -13.10 20.65 -8.14
C ARG A 90 -14.49 20.02 -8.30
N ARG A 91 -15.25 19.90 -7.21
CA ARG A 91 -16.59 19.27 -7.13
C ARG A 91 -16.65 17.93 -7.89
N PRO A 92 -15.80 16.94 -7.54
CA PRO A 92 -15.76 15.66 -8.24
C PRO A 92 -17.09 14.89 -8.11
N ASP A 93 -17.37 14.06 -9.10
CA ASP A 93 -18.52 13.15 -9.10
C ASP A 93 -18.24 11.92 -8.21
N VAL A 94 -17.00 11.41 -8.26
CA VAL A 94 -16.52 10.27 -7.47
C VAL A 94 -15.17 10.59 -6.85
N ILE A 95 -14.99 10.22 -5.58
CA ILE A 95 -13.73 10.30 -4.84
C ILE A 95 -13.31 8.87 -4.46
N LEU A 96 -12.18 8.43 -5.00
CA LEU A 96 -11.47 7.24 -4.53
C LEU A 96 -10.34 7.71 -3.61
N SER A 97 -10.35 7.31 -2.34
CA SER A 97 -9.33 7.72 -1.37
C SER A 97 -8.68 6.52 -0.69
N GLY A 98 -7.36 6.38 -0.83
CA GLY A 98 -6.58 5.29 -0.24
C GLY A 98 -5.33 5.76 0.51
N CYS A 99 -4.70 4.84 1.26
CA CYS A 99 -3.47 5.10 2.03
C CYS A 99 -3.51 6.34 2.96
N THR A 100 -4.69 6.72 3.46
CA THR A 100 -4.89 8.02 4.10
C THR A 100 -5.02 7.89 5.62
N PRO A 101 -4.24 8.64 6.43
CA PRO A 101 -4.46 8.73 7.86
C PRO A 101 -5.90 9.16 8.17
N THR A 102 -6.54 8.50 9.13
CA THR A 102 -7.98 8.65 9.42
C THR A 102 -8.39 10.11 9.69
N GLU A 103 -7.52 10.93 10.27
CA GLU A 103 -7.80 12.34 10.54
C GLU A 103 -7.89 13.19 9.27
N ALA A 104 -7.02 12.91 8.29
CA ALA A 104 -7.11 13.54 6.96
C ALA A 104 -8.35 13.02 6.21
N GLN A 105 -8.57 11.70 6.26
CA GLN A 105 -9.71 11.04 5.62
C GLN A 105 -11.06 11.62 6.10
N GLU A 106 -11.15 11.98 7.38
CA GLU A 106 -12.35 12.60 7.95
C GLU A 106 -12.72 13.92 7.26
N GLN A 107 -11.72 14.75 6.95
CA GLN A 107 -11.95 16.03 6.27
C GLN A 107 -12.36 15.82 4.81
N ILE A 108 -11.73 14.85 4.15
CA ILE A 108 -12.08 14.42 2.78
C ILE A 108 -13.54 13.94 2.73
N TRP A 109 -13.96 13.11 3.68
CA TRP A 109 -15.34 12.60 3.76
C TRP A 109 -16.36 13.72 3.94
N LYS A 110 -16.07 14.68 4.83
CA LYS A 110 -16.94 15.85 5.03
C LYS A 110 -17.08 16.68 3.76
N ALA A 111 -15.96 16.98 3.09
CA ALA A 111 -15.97 17.76 1.86
C ALA A 111 -16.68 17.04 0.71
N GLY A 112 -16.44 15.73 0.55
CA GLY A 112 -17.12 14.94 -0.47
C GLY A 112 -18.64 14.92 -0.30
N LYS A 113 -19.13 14.78 0.95
CA LYS A 113 -20.56 14.91 1.25
C LYS A 113 -21.10 16.31 0.91
N GLN A 114 -20.36 17.38 1.21
CA GLN A 114 -20.78 18.76 0.89
C GLN A 114 -20.95 19.01 -0.62
N VAL A 115 -20.17 18.32 -1.46
CA VAL A 115 -20.27 18.44 -2.92
C VAL A 115 -21.10 17.34 -3.58
N ASN A 116 -21.77 16.49 -2.79
CA ASN A 116 -22.52 15.32 -3.24
C ASN A 116 -21.69 14.32 -4.07
N ALA A 117 -20.40 14.18 -3.78
CA ALA A 117 -19.55 13.17 -4.41
C ALA A 117 -19.83 11.77 -3.87
N ARG A 118 -19.68 10.76 -4.73
CA ARG A 118 -19.63 9.37 -4.30
C ARG A 118 -18.29 9.05 -3.65
N LEU A 119 -18.34 8.46 -2.47
CA LEU A 119 -17.16 8.19 -1.64
C LEU A 119 -16.79 6.70 -1.71
N ILE A 120 -15.59 6.41 -2.21
CA ILE A 120 -15.05 5.06 -2.25
C ILE A 120 -13.82 5.01 -1.33
N TYR A 121 -13.89 4.16 -0.31
CA TYR A 121 -12.79 3.95 0.63
C TYR A 121 -11.88 2.84 0.11
N TRP A 122 -10.64 3.15 -0.24
CA TRP A 122 -9.67 2.14 -0.68
C TRP A 122 -8.74 1.74 0.49
N CYS A 123 -9.06 0.62 1.13
CA CYS A 123 -8.31 0.12 2.28
C CYS A 123 -7.05 -0.63 1.81
N GLN A 124 -5.92 0.04 2.04
CA GLN A 124 -4.57 -0.44 1.72
C GLN A 124 -3.92 -1.10 2.93
N ASP A 125 -4.23 -0.58 4.11
CA ASP A 125 -3.94 -1.12 5.42
C ASP A 125 -4.96 -0.56 6.44
N PHE A 126 -4.99 -1.15 7.64
CA PHE A 126 -5.81 -0.65 8.74
C PHE A 126 -4.99 0.24 9.67
N TYR A 127 -5.16 1.56 9.54
CA TYR A 127 -4.46 2.53 10.37
C TYR A 127 -4.85 2.37 11.83
N SER A 128 -6.12 2.11 12.12
CA SER A 128 -6.58 1.97 13.50
C SER A 128 -6.03 0.73 14.20
N LEU A 129 -5.89 -0.39 13.47
CA LEU A 129 -5.34 -1.63 14.01
C LEU A 129 -3.83 -1.46 14.28
N ALA A 130 -3.10 -0.86 13.34
CA ALA A 130 -1.69 -0.54 13.52
C ALA A 130 -1.47 0.42 14.71
N ALA A 131 -2.25 1.50 14.79
CA ALA A 131 -2.16 2.47 15.89
C ALA A 131 -2.51 1.84 17.24
N SER A 132 -3.58 1.05 17.32
CA SER A 132 -4.00 0.35 18.54
C SER A 132 -2.91 -0.58 19.06
N LYS A 133 -2.28 -1.35 18.17
CA LYS A 133 -1.22 -2.29 18.53
C LYS A 133 0.03 -1.57 19.04
N LEU A 134 0.50 -0.57 18.29
CA LEU A 134 1.70 0.19 18.63
C LEU A 134 1.55 1.01 19.91
N LEU A 135 0.40 1.66 20.11
CA LEU A 135 0.16 2.50 21.28
C LEU A 135 -0.18 1.68 22.52
N GLY A 136 -0.95 0.59 22.37
CA GLY A 136 -1.26 -0.31 23.48
C GLY A 136 -0.01 -0.93 24.12
N GLN A 137 1.00 -1.26 23.31
CA GLN A 137 2.27 -1.78 23.80
C GLN A 137 3.13 -0.72 24.53
N ARG A 138 3.04 0.55 24.13
CA ARG A 138 3.88 1.63 24.69
C ARG A 138 3.27 2.32 25.91
N LEU A 139 1.95 2.47 25.94
CA LEU A 139 1.23 3.21 26.99
C LEU A 139 -0.02 2.42 27.40
N PRO A 140 0.09 1.52 28.40
CA PRO A 140 -1.04 0.75 28.91
C PRO A 140 -2.20 1.67 29.33
N GLY A 141 -3.44 1.27 29.04
CA GLY A 141 -4.65 2.07 29.29
C GLY A 141 -4.86 3.20 28.28
N ILE A 142 -4.04 4.27 28.32
CA ILE A 142 -4.19 5.44 27.44
C ILE A 142 -4.06 5.04 25.97
N GLY A 143 -3.11 4.16 25.65
CA GLY A 143 -2.92 3.64 24.29
C GLY A 143 -4.13 2.85 23.78
N HIS A 144 -4.85 2.13 24.66
CA HIS A 144 -6.09 1.45 24.30
C HIS A 144 -7.23 2.43 24.03
N ALA A 145 -7.35 3.50 24.81
CA ALA A 145 -8.35 4.55 24.57
C ALA A 145 -8.11 5.23 23.22
N VAL A 146 -6.86 5.60 22.91
CA VAL A 146 -6.49 6.20 21.62
C VAL A 146 -6.73 5.21 20.47
N GLY A 147 -6.37 3.94 20.65
CA GLY A 147 -6.66 2.88 19.67
C GLY A 147 -8.16 2.73 19.39
N SER A 148 -8.99 2.73 20.45
CA SER A 148 -10.45 2.66 20.34
C SER A 148 -11.04 3.86 19.59
N TYR A 149 -10.52 5.06 19.84
CA TYR A 149 -10.89 6.26 19.08
C TYR A 149 -10.62 6.08 17.58
N TYR A 150 -9.41 5.67 17.20
CA TYR A 150 -9.07 5.46 15.78
C TYR A 150 -9.89 4.35 15.15
N ARG A 151 -10.16 3.27 15.88
CA ARG A 151 -11.00 2.16 15.39
C ARG A 151 -12.42 2.63 15.12
N THR A 152 -12.98 3.42 16.05
CA THR A 152 -14.32 3.99 15.90
C THR A 152 -14.38 4.96 14.71
N LEU A 153 -13.36 5.78 14.54
CA LEU A 153 -13.25 6.74 13.45
C LEU A 153 -13.15 6.04 12.08
N GLU A 154 -12.23 5.09 11.93
CA GLU A 154 -12.02 4.32 10.70
C GLU A 154 -13.27 3.51 10.33
N ARG A 155 -13.88 2.83 11.32
CA ARG A 155 -15.15 2.11 11.13
C ARG A 155 -16.24 3.04 10.59
N ARG A 156 -16.43 4.21 11.19
CA ARG A 156 -17.47 5.17 10.76
C ARG A 156 -17.20 5.70 9.35
N GLN A 157 -15.93 5.92 9.00
CA GLN A 157 -15.54 6.35 7.66
C GLN A 157 -15.92 5.30 6.62
N MET A 158 -15.55 4.04 6.85
CA MET A 158 -15.90 2.94 5.97
C MET A 158 -17.42 2.71 5.90
N GLN A 159 -18.14 2.72 7.03
CA GLN A 159 -19.60 2.58 7.06
C GLN A 159 -20.35 3.70 6.33
N SER A 160 -19.74 4.88 6.21
CA SER A 160 -20.32 6.01 5.47
C SER A 160 -19.80 6.15 4.04
N ALA A 161 -18.91 5.26 3.60
CA ALA A 161 -18.53 5.13 2.21
C ALA A 161 -19.72 4.55 1.41
N HIS A 162 -19.80 4.91 0.13
CA HIS A 162 -20.74 4.27 -0.79
C HIS A 162 -20.25 2.88 -1.18
N HIS A 163 -18.92 2.72 -1.29
CA HIS A 163 -18.27 1.45 -1.54
C HIS A 163 -16.90 1.38 -0.87
N ILE A 164 -16.41 0.17 -0.65
CA ILE A 164 -15.10 -0.11 -0.08
C ILE A 164 -14.34 -1.02 -1.04
N VAL A 165 -13.07 -0.70 -1.26
CA VAL A 165 -12.14 -1.55 -2.00
C VAL A 165 -11.10 -2.06 -1.00
N HIS A 166 -11.07 -3.36 -0.79
CA HIS A 166 -10.00 -4.04 -0.06
C HIS A 166 -8.96 -4.58 -1.04
N ILE A 167 -7.71 -4.65 -0.62
CA ILE A 167 -6.63 -5.25 -1.43
C ILE A 167 -6.51 -6.77 -1.26
N THR A 168 -7.20 -7.35 -0.29
CA THR A 168 -7.20 -8.80 0.00
C THR A 168 -8.52 -9.21 0.64
N HIS A 169 -8.93 -10.47 0.45
CA HIS A 169 -10.09 -11.04 1.12
C HIS A 169 -9.90 -11.11 2.65
N ASP A 170 -8.66 -11.21 3.14
CA ASP A 170 -8.38 -11.27 4.59
C ASP A 170 -8.82 -10.00 5.33
N PHE A 171 -8.93 -8.87 4.62
CA PHE A 171 -9.41 -7.62 5.21
C PHE A 171 -10.93 -7.61 5.41
N CYS A 172 -11.66 -8.48 4.69
CA CYS A 172 -13.11 -8.61 4.85
C CYS A 172 -13.47 -9.03 6.27
N ASP A 173 -12.74 -9.98 6.86
CA ASP A 173 -13.02 -10.47 8.22
C ASP A 173 -12.93 -9.36 9.27
N SER A 174 -11.97 -8.44 9.10
CA SER A 174 -11.82 -7.26 9.96
C SER A 174 -13.01 -6.30 9.83
N THR A 175 -13.50 -6.09 8.61
CA THR A 175 -14.66 -5.22 8.36
C THR A 175 -16.00 -5.88 8.67
N ASP A 176 -16.11 -7.20 8.59
CA ASP A 176 -17.29 -7.96 9.01
C ASP A 176 -17.49 -7.82 10.53
N ALA A 177 -16.41 -7.91 11.30
CA ALA A 177 -16.41 -7.64 12.74
C ALA A 177 -16.85 -6.21 13.07
N TRP A 178 -16.82 -5.29 12.10
CA TRP A 178 -17.29 -3.92 12.23
C TRP A 178 -18.73 -3.71 11.73
N GLY A 179 -19.40 -4.79 11.27
CA GLY A 179 -20.78 -4.78 10.80
C GLY A 179 -20.94 -4.15 9.41
N LEU A 180 -19.93 -4.26 8.54
CA LEU A 180 -20.02 -3.79 7.17
C LEU A 180 -20.68 -4.84 6.26
N ASP A 181 -21.56 -4.38 5.38
CA ASP A 181 -22.22 -5.23 4.40
C ASP A 181 -21.26 -5.60 3.26
N ARG A 182 -21.03 -6.90 3.06
CA ARG A 182 -20.16 -7.43 2.00
C ARG A 182 -20.63 -7.04 0.59
N ASN A 183 -21.90 -6.72 0.39
CA ASN A 183 -22.39 -6.21 -0.91
C ASN A 183 -21.79 -4.85 -1.30
N HIS A 184 -21.24 -4.12 -0.32
CA HIS A 184 -20.60 -2.81 -0.50
C HIS A 184 -19.06 -2.90 -0.51
N VAL A 185 -18.52 -4.11 -0.64
CA VAL A 185 -17.10 -4.38 -0.57
C VAL A 185 -16.67 -5.13 -1.82
N SER A 186 -15.69 -4.57 -2.53
CA SER A 186 -14.97 -5.27 -3.61
C SER A 186 -13.54 -5.56 -3.18
N VAL A 187 -12.99 -6.68 -3.62
CA VAL A 187 -11.56 -6.99 -3.44
C VAL A 187 -10.82 -6.78 -4.76
N ILE A 188 -9.96 -5.76 -4.81
CA ILE A 188 -9.09 -5.46 -5.95
C ILE A 188 -7.65 -5.48 -5.43
N GLU A 189 -6.94 -6.59 -5.67
CA GLU A 189 -5.52 -6.72 -5.34
C GLU A 189 -4.70 -5.58 -5.97
N ASN A 190 -3.68 -5.11 -5.25
CA ASN A 190 -2.71 -4.19 -5.81
C ASN A 190 -1.89 -4.85 -6.93
N TRP A 191 -1.30 -4.02 -7.78
CA TRP A 191 -0.51 -4.45 -8.93
C TRP A 191 0.85 -3.75 -8.97
N GLY A 192 1.80 -4.39 -9.65
CA GLY A 192 3.07 -3.76 -10.02
C GLY A 192 2.89 -2.87 -11.24
N THR A 193 3.69 -1.80 -11.37
CA THR A 193 3.72 -0.98 -12.58
C THR A 193 4.54 -1.66 -13.67
N LEU A 194 3.91 -2.61 -14.37
CA LEU A 194 4.56 -3.49 -15.35
C LEU A 194 5.38 -2.72 -16.39
N ASP A 195 4.80 -1.69 -17.00
CA ASP A 195 5.44 -0.91 -18.07
C ASP A 195 6.60 -0.04 -17.54
N ALA A 196 6.52 0.40 -16.28
CA ALA A 196 7.57 1.19 -15.64
C ALA A 196 8.73 0.31 -15.13
N ILE A 197 8.54 -1.01 -15.08
CA ILE A 197 9.56 -1.97 -14.64
C ILE A 197 9.74 -3.00 -15.78
N PRO A 198 10.34 -2.59 -16.91
CA PRO A 198 10.74 -3.54 -17.93
C PRO A 198 11.81 -4.48 -17.38
N MET A 199 11.92 -5.68 -17.97
CA MET A 199 13.06 -6.55 -17.67
C MET A 199 14.35 -5.86 -18.11
N ARG A 200 15.37 -5.95 -17.25
CA ARG A 200 16.68 -5.34 -17.47
C ARG A 200 17.76 -6.41 -17.38
N PRO A 201 18.86 -6.28 -18.16
CA PRO A 201 20.00 -7.17 -18.01
C PRO A 201 20.63 -7.02 -16.62
N ARG A 202 21.44 -7.99 -16.20
CA ARG A 202 22.12 -7.96 -14.90
C ARG A 202 23.16 -6.84 -14.79
N ASN A 203 23.85 -6.52 -15.88
CA ASN A 203 24.85 -5.44 -15.92
C ASN A 203 24.18 -4.18 -16.47
N THR A 204 23.42 -3.48 -15.62
CA THR A 204 22.79 -2.20 -15.95
C THR A 204 23.77 -1.03 -15.78
N GLN A 205 23.43 0.15 -16.31
CA GLN A 205 24.22 1.36 -16.06
C GLN A 205 24.32 1.67 -14.56
N TRP A 206 23.25 1.41 -13.82
CA TRP A 206 23.25 1.51 -12.36
C TRP A 206 24.26 0.55 -11.71
N ALA A 207 24.30 -0.71 -12.16
CA ALA A 207 25.25 -1.70 -11.64
C ALA A 207 26.71 -1.29 -11.89
N GLU A 208 27.02 -0.76 -13.08
CA GLU A 208 28.34 -0.27 -13.45
C GLU A 208 28.75 0.96 -12.62
N LYS A 209 27.86 1.96 -12.53
CA LYS A 209 28.05 3.16 -11.70
C LYS A 209 28.36 2.81 -10.25
N HIS A 210 27.69 1.80 -9.71
CA HIS A 210 27.91 1.32 -8.34
C HIS A 210 28.98 0.24 -8.21
N LYS A 211 29.68 -0.12 -9.30
CA LYS A 211 30.77 -1.10 -9.34
C LYS A 211 30.37 -2.43 -8.67
N LEU A 212 29.18 -2.93 -8.98
CA LEU A 212 28.69 -4.19 -8.41
C LEU A 212 29.56 -5.37 -8.85
N GLY A 213 29.79 -6.31 -7.93
CA GLY A 213 30.62 -7.49 -8.12
C GLY A 213 30.08 -8.47 -9.16
N ALA A 214 30.95 -9.38 -9.61
CA ALA A 214 30.59 -10.40 -10.60
C ALA A 214 29.82 -11.60 -9.99
N GLY A 215 29.82 -11.77 -8.66
CA GLY A 215 29.14 -12.88 -7.97
C GLY A 215 27.64 -12.65 -7.78
N ALA A 216 26.96 -13.53 -7.05
CA ALA A 216 25.51 -13.43 -6.86
C ALA A 216 25.15 -12.12 -6.11
N ARG A 217 24.15 -11.41 -6.64
CA ARG A 217 23.65 -10.14 -6.08
C ARG A 217 22.27 -10.33 -5.48
N PHE A 218 22.19 -10.21 -4.16
CA PHE A 218 20.92 -10.23 -3.44
C PHE A 218 20.43 -8.80 -3.22
N LEU A 219 19.13 -8.56 -3.36
CA LEU A 219 18.57 -7.21 -3.18
C LEU A 219 17.37 -7.21 -2.24
N TYR A 220 17.50 -6.44 -1.16
CA TYR A 220 16.38 -5.90 -0.41
C TYR A 220 16.19 -4.43 -0.77
N SER A 221 14.99 -4.03 -1.21
CA SER A 221 14.66 -2.62 -1.50
C SER A 221 13.35 -2.20 -0.85
N GLY A 222 13.36 -1.02 -0.22
CA GLY A 222 12.16 -0.38 0.34
C GLY A 222 12.29 0.04 1.80
N THR A 223 11.16 0.11 2.51
CA THR A 223 11.17 0.46 3.93
C THR A 223 11.74 -0.70 4.76
N LEU A 224 12.67 -0.40 5.66
CA LEU A 224 13.16 -1.33 6.70
C LEU A 224 12.90 -0.67 8.06
N ALA A 225 11.86 -1.14 8.76
CA ALA A 225 11.34 -0.55 9.99
C ALA A 225 10.67 -1.62 10.86
N MET A 226 9.89 -1.20 11.87
CA MET A 226 9.28 -2.04 12.93
C MET A 226 8.50 -3.30 12.48
N LYS A 227 8.14 -3.42 11.20
CA LYS A 227 7.42 -4.59 10.64
C LYS A 227 8.35 -5.63 9.98
N HIS A 228 9.67 -5.48 10.11
CA HIS A 228 10.67 -6.25 9.37
C HIS A 228 11.80 -6.68 10.30
N ASN A 229 12.38 -7.85 10.03
CA ASN A 229 13.50 -8.41 10.77
C ASN A 229 14.84 -8.19 10.04
N PRO A 230 15.64 -7.15 10.39
CA PRO A 230 16.93 -6.93 9.75
C PRO A 230 17.95 -8.07 10.01
N ALA A 231 17.74 -8.91 11.03
CA ALA A 231 18.62 -10.05 11.30
C ALA A 231 18.66 -11.05 10.12
N LEU A 232 17.55 -11.22 9.39
CA LEU A 232 17.50 -12.04 8.17
C LEU A 232 18.54 -11.60 7.13
N LEU A 233 18.71 -10.28 6.97
CA LEU A 233 19.67 -9.71 6.02
C LEU A 233 21.10 -9.87 6.51
N VAL A 234 21.33 -9.65 7.81
CA VAL A 234 22.66 -9.77 8.43
C VAL A 234 23.16 -11.21 8.35
N GLU A 235 22.31 -12.17 8.70
CA GLU A 235 22.65 -13.61 8.68
C GLU A 235 22.91 -14.12 7.27
N LEU A 236 22.14 -13.65 6.28
CA LEU A 236 22.44 -13.93 4.88
C LEU A 236 23.81 -13.37 4.49
N ALA A 237 24.08 -12.09 4.77
CA ALA A 237 25.33 -11.45 4.39
C ALA A 237 26.56 -12.11 5.04
N ASN A 238 26.47 -12.53 6.30
CA ASN A 238 27.54 -13.27 6.99
C ASN A 238 27.86 -14.62 6.32
N ALA A 239 26.90 -15.23 5.63
CA ALA A 239 27.07 -16.49 4.93
C ALA A 239 27.56 -16.33 3.49
N LEU A 240 27.62 -15.11 2.96
CA LEU A 240 28.07 -14.86 1.59
C LEU A 240 29.60 -14.92 1.50
N GLN A 241 30.08 -15.56 0.44
CA GLN A 241 31.49 -15.53 0.06
C GLN A 241 31.70 -14.58 -1.12
N ARG A 242 32.87 -13.94 -1.19
CA ARG A 242 33.25 -13.15 -2.36
C ARG A 242 33.25 -14.03 -3.62
N PRO A 243 32.81 -13.52 -4.78
CA PRO A 243 32.43 -12.12 -5.07
C PRO A 243 30.93 -11.81 -4.91
N SER A 244 30.17 -12.59 -4.12
CA SER A 244 28.73 -12.34 -3.90
C SER A 244 28.50 -11.21 -2.90
N GLU A 245 27.40 -10.48 -3.06
CA GLU A 245 27.05 -9.32 -2.21
C GLU A 245 25.54 -9.19 -1.97
N LEU A 246 25.18 -8.62 -0.82
CA LEU A 246 23.83 -8.24 -0.45
C LEU A 246 23.69 -6.71 -0.50
N LEU A 247 22.82 -6.24 -1.39
CA LEU A 247 22.41 -4.85 -1.49
C LEU A 247 21.18 -4.62 -0.62
N VAL A 248 21.31 -3.73 0.36
CA VAL A 248 20.19 -3.25 1.20
C VAL A 248 19.93 -1.81 0.84
N VAL A 249 19.00 -1.60 -0.09
CA VAL A 249 18.58 -0.27 -0.56
C VAL A 249 17.35 0.16 0.24
N ALA A 250 17.56 0.78 1.40
CA ALA A 250 16.48 0.96 2.37
C ALA A 250 16.48 2.29 3.11
N ALA A 251 15.30 2.66 3.59
CA ALA A 251 15.11 3.73 4.57
C ALA A 251 14.21 3.27 5.73
N GLY A 252 14.26 3.98 6.85
CA GLY A 252 13.47 3.68 8.04
C GLY A 252 14.34 3.36 9.25
N SER A 253 13.68 3.06 10.37
CA SER A 253 14.37 2.84 11.65
C SER A 253 15.30 1.64 11.62
N GLY A 254 14.95 0.58 10.89
CA GLY A 254 15.81 -0.61 10.72
C GLY A 254 17.03 -0.31 9.87
N ALA A 255 16.89 0.44 8.76
CA ALA A 255 18.02 0.88 7.96
C ALA A 255 18.98 1.78 8.77
N LYS A 256 18.42 2.69 9.60
CA LYS A 256 19.22 3.52 10.52
C LYS A 256 19.91 2.70 11.61
N SER A 257 19.25 1.64 12.10
CA SER A 257 19.87 0.73 13.07
C SER A 257 21.07 0.01 12.45
N LEU A 258 20.95 -0.46 11.20
CA LEU A 258 22.06 -1.08 10.46
C LEU A 258 23.20 -0.10 10.21
N SER A 259 22.92 1.14 9.79
CA SER A 259 23.97 2.14 9.55
C SER A 259 24.75 2.50 10.81
N ASN A 260 24.14 2.35 11.99
CA ASN A 260 24.74 2.66 13.28
C ASN A 260 25.40 1.44 13.94
N ALA A 261 25.34 0.26 13.31
CA ALA A 261 25.98 -0.94 13.84
C ALA A 261 27.50 -0.77 13.85
N ARG A 262 28.18 -1.30 14.87
CA ARG A 262 29.65 -1.19 15.02
C ARG A 262 30.43 -1.79 13.84
N ALA A 263 29.89 -2.86 13.27
CA ALA A 263 30.42 -3.49 12.07
C ALA A 263 29.24 -4.08 11.28
N LEU A 264 29.16 -3.75 9.99
CA LEU A 264 28.30 -4.45 9.05
C LEU A 264 29.07 -5.62 8.44
N PRO A 265 28.40 -6.72 8.07
CA PRO A 265 29.03 -7.78 7.29
C PRO A 265 29.68 -7.22 6.03
N GLU A 266 30.88 -7.69 5.68
CA GLU A 266 31.67 -7.13 4.56
C GLU A 266 30.94 -7.23 3.22
N GLN A 267 30.13 -8.29 3.05
CA GLN A 267 29.36 -8.59 1.85
C GLN A 267 28.02 -7.80 1.83
N MET A 268 27.73 -6.98 2.84
CA MET A 268 26.52 -6.15 2.89
C MET A 268 26.82 -4.71 2.50
N ARG A 269 26.06 -4.18 1.54
CA ARG A 269 26.09 -2.78 1.14
C ARG A 269 24.77 -2.11 1.47
N LEU A 270 24.81 -1.20 2.44
CA LEU A 270 23.67 -0.36 2.78
C LEU A 270 23.66 0.90 1.91
N MET A 271 22.53 1.16 1.25
CA MET A 271 22.36 2.28 0.32
C MET A 271 21.04 3.02 0.60
N PRO A 272 20.97 4.34 0.34
CA PRO A 272 19.71 5.07 0.42
C PRO A 272 18.74 4.60 -0.68
N LEU A 273 17.46 4.92 -0.52
CA LEU A 273 16.46 4.69 -1.56
C LEU A 273 16.87 5.36 -2.88
N GLN A 274 16.64 4.67 -3.99
CA GLN A 274 16.99 5.15 -5.33
C GLN A 274 15.84 5.94 -5.94
N SER A 275 16.16 6.76 -6.94
CA SER A 275 15.18 7.51 -7.71
C SER A 275 14.25 6.57 -8.49
N ILE A 276 13.08 7.06 -8.91
CA ILE A 276 12.16 6.28 -9.75
C ILE A 276 12.78 5.92 -11.11
N ASP A 277 13.72 6.74 -11.60
CA ASP A 277 14.41 6.54 -12.87
C ASP A 277 15.49 5.44 -12.77
N ASP A 278 16.21 5.40 -11.64
CA ASP A 278 17.20 4.36 -11.36
C ASP A 278 16.56 3.02 -10.94
N PHE A 279 15.31 3.05 -10.49
CA PHE A 279 14.65 1.90 -9.87
C PHE A 279 14.62 0.64 -10.75
N PRO A 280 14.25 0.70 -12.06
CA PRO A 280 14.26 -0.48 -12.92
C PRO A 280 15.66 -1.05 -13.12
N ASP A 281 16.67 -0.19 -13.27
CA ASP A 281 18.05 -0.61 -13.49
C ASP A 281 18.68 -1.21 -12.22
N MET A 282 18.33 -0.67 -11.05
CA MET A 282 18.65 -1.26 -9.75
C MET A 282 18.01 -2.63 -9.60
N LEU A 283 16.71 -2.79 -9.88
CA LEU A 283 16.05 -4.09 -9.81
C LEU A 283 16.68 -5.11 -10.77
N GLY A 284 16.96 -4.70 -12.01
CA GLY A 284 17.61 -5.52 -13.02
C GLY A 284 18.98 -6.08 -12.62
N SER A 285 19.69 -5.31 -11.80
CA SER A 285 21.04 -5.64 -11.35
C SER A 285 21.12 -6.81 -10.37
N ALA A 286 20.01 -7.19 -9.76
CA ALA A 286 19.92 -8.27 -8.78
C ALA A 286 19.70 -9.64 -9.44
N ASP A 287 20.21 -10.67 -8.77
CA ASP A 287 20.00 -12.08 -9.13
C ASP A 287 18.88 -12.70 -8.29
N VAL A 288 18.76 -12.30 -7.02
CA VAL A 288 17.73 -12.77 -6.09
C VAL A 288 17.13 -11.61 -5.30
N PHE A 289 15.81 -11.56 -5.25
CA PHE A 289 15.09 -10.55 -4.50
C PHE A 289 14.68 -11.03 -3.10
N LEU A 290 14.84 -10.15 -2.11
CA LEU A 290 14.55 -10.43 -0.71
C LEU A 290 13.38 -9.60 -0.22
N ALA A 291 12.40 -10.23 0.41
CA ALA A 291 11.27 -9.56 1.04
C ALA A 291 10.96 -10.18 2.39
N MET A 292 10.38 -9.39 3.30
CA MET A 292 9.96 -9.88 4.61
C MET A 292 8.80 -9.07 5.17
N ILE A 293 8.02 -9.70 6.02
CA ILE A 293 7.08 -9.05 6.92
C ILE A 293 6.89 -9.90 8.17
N GLU A 294 6.92 -9.26 9.34
CA GLU A 294 6.70 -9.92 10.62
C GLU A 294 5.28 -10.44 10.76
N ARG A 295 5.10 -11.54 11.49
CA ARG A 295 3.81 -12.18 11.74
C ARG A 295 2.78 -11.20 12.27
N GLU A 296 3.21 -10.37 13.21
CA GLU A 296 2.41 -9.35 13.86
C GLU A 296 1.80 -8.33 12.90
N ALA A 297 2.44 -8.09 11.75
CA ALA A 297 2.02 -7.09 10.78
C ALA A 297 1.19 -7.68 9.62
N SER A 298 1.21 -9.01 9.45
CA SER A 298 0.53 -9.72 8.36
C SER A 298 -0.98 -9.48 8.33
N SER A 299 -1.62 -9.34 9.51
CA SER A 299 -3.07 -9.16 9.61
C SER A 299 -3.57 -7.79 9.16
N PHE A 300 -2.70 -6.79 8.98
CA PHE A 300 -3.09 -5.44 8.60
C PHE A 300 -2.20 -4.83 7.51
N SER A 301 -1.33 -5.61 6.87
CA SER A 301 -0.36 -5.08 5.89
C SER A 301 0.13 -6.17 4.94
N VAL A 302 0.34 -5.80 3.67
CA VAL A 302 0.88 -6.68 2.61
C VAL A 302 2.15 -6.04 2.03
N PRO A 303 3.28 -6.76 1.90
CA PRO A 303 4.53 -6.19 1.38
C PRO A 303 4.45 -5.96 -0.14
N SER A 304 4.12 -4.73 -0.54
CA SER A 304 3.86 -4.34 -1.94
C SER A 304 5.08 -4.44 -2.88
N LYS A 305 6.31 -4.40 -2.34
CA LYS A 305 7.55 -4.60 -3.09
C LYS A 305 7.62 -5.92 -3.86
N THR A 306 6.92 -6.95 -3.37
CA THR A 306 6.78 -8.24 -4.05
C THR A 306 6.19 -8.07 -5.46
N LEU A 307 5.29 -7.10 -5.64
CA LEU A 307 4.65 -6.82 -6.93
C LEU A 307 5.67 -6.26 -7.95
N SER A 308 6.54 -5.34 -7.51
CA SER A 308 7.63 -4.83 -8.35
C SER A 308 8.64 -5.91 -8.72
N TYR A 309 8.89 -6.85 -7.82
CA TYR A 309 9.82 -7.97 -8.05
C TYR A 309 9.29 -8.96 -9.08
N LEU A 310 7.98 -9.24 -9.06
CA LEU A 310 7.33 -10.02 -10.11
C LEU A 310 7.51 -9.35 -11.48
N CYS A 311 7.37 -8.02 -11.56
CA CYS A 311 7.62 -7.30 -12.81
C CYS A 311 9.07 -7.43 -13.29
N ALA A 312 10.04 -7.35 -12.37
CA ALA A 312 11.46 -7.41 -12.70
C ALA A 312 11.98 -8.81 -13.08
N GLY A 313 11.20 -9.87 -12.83
CA GLY A 313 11.47 -11.21 -13.39
C GLY A 313 12.69 -11.91 -12.78
N ARG A 314 12.91 -11.77 -11.47
CA ARG A 314 13.94 -12.52 -10.71
C ARG A 314 13.30 -13.32 -9.58
N PRO A 315 13.91 -14.42 -9.12
CA PRO A 315 13.37 -15.22 -8.03
C PRO A 315 13.23 -14.40 -6.75
N ILE A 316 12.16 -14.68 -6.01
CA ILE A 316 11.83 -14.01 -4.75
C ILE A 316 12.05 -14.98 -3.59
N VAL A 317 12.77 -14.55 -2.56
CA VAL A 317 12.76 -15.17 -1.25
C VAL A 317 11.99 -14.26 -0.29
N LEU A 318 10.88 -14.78 0.21
CA LEU A 318 9.94 -14.04 1.06
C LEU A 318 9.85 -14.69 2.45
N ALA A 319 10.24 -13.97 3.50
CA ALA A 319 9.96 -14.34 4.88
C ALA A 319 8.64 -13.71 5.33
N ALA A 320 7.55 -14.48 5.31
CA ALA A 320 6.22 -13.99 5.63
C ALA A 320 5.30 -15.15 6.04
N PRO A 321 4.27 -14.92 6.89
CA PRO A 321 3.30 -15.95 7.19
C PRO A 321 2.68 -16.53 5.93
N ALA A 322 2.45 -17.85 5.92
CA ALA A 322 1.95 -18.54 4.73
C ALA A 322 0.60 -18.00 4.22
N ASP A 323 -0.22 -17.46 5.12
CA ASP A 323 -1.53 -16.89 4.83
C ASP A 323 -1.46 -15.44 4.31
N ASN A 324 -0.33 -14.74 4.40
CA ASN A 324 -0.23 -13.37 3.86
C ASN A 324 -0.47 -13.36 2.34
N LEU A 325 -1.17 -12.34 1.83
CA LEU A 325 -1.44 -12.21 0.40
C LEU A 325 -0.15 -12.28 -0.44
N ALA A 326 0.96 -11.67 -0.01
CA ALA A 326 2.21 -11.74 -0.74
C ALA A 326 2.76 -13.17 -0.84
N SER A 327 2.66 -13.95 0.24
CA SER A 327 3.02 -15.38 0.26
C SER A 327 2.19 -16.17 -0.74
N ARG A 328 0.87 -15.95 -0.76
CA ARG A 328 -0.04 -16.60 -1.72
C ARG A 328 0.27 -16.20 -3.15
N ILE A 329 0.58 -14.93 -3.42
CA ILE A 329 0.97 -14.45 -4.75
C ILE A 329 2.27 -15.13 -5.21
N VAL A 330 3.33 -15.14 -4.38
CA VAL A 330 4.62 -15.76 -4.74
C VAL A 330 4.44 -17.24 -5.07
N ARG A 331 3.66 -17.98 -4.25
CA ARG A 331 3.37 -19.40 -4.50
C ARG A 331 2.49 -19.62 -5.73
N ARG A 332 1.40 -18.86 -5.89
CA ARG A 332 0.50 -18.92 -7.06
C ARG A 332 1.24 -18.63 -8.37
N ALA A 333 2.17 -17.67 -8.32
CA ALA A 333 3.00 -17.31 -9.46
C ALA A 333 4.16 -18.29 -9.71
N LYS A 334 4.47 -19.18 -8.75
CA LYS A 334 5.71 -19.99 -8.73
C LYS A 334 6.97 -19.13 -8.87
N ALA A 335 6.94 -17.94 -8.30
CA ALA A 335 7.97 -16.91 -8.52
C ALA A 335 9.12 -16.94 -7.51
N GLY A 336 9.12 -17.91 -6.59
CA GLY A 336 9.99 -17.83 -5.43
C GLY A 336 9.73 -18.86 -4.34
N ILE A 337 10.51 -18.76 -3.27
CA ILE A 337 10.36 -19.54 -2.05
C ILE A 337 9.81 -18.63 -0.95
N VAL A 338 8.84 -19.15 -0.20
CA VAL A 338 8.28 -18.49 0.99
C VAL A 338 8.66 -19.30 2.22
N VAL A 339 9.23 -18.64 3.21
CA VAL A 339 9.59 -19.18 4.52
C VAL A 339 8.85 -18.43 5.62
N GLU A 340 8.72 -19.05 6.80
CA GLU A 340 8.12 -18.36 7.95
C GLU A 340 9.01 -17.19 8.42
N PRO A 341 8.43 -16.11 8.98
CA PRO A 341 9.18 -14.91 9.39
C PRO A 341 10.37 -15.19 10.32
N GLU A 342 10.19 -16.16 11.21
CA GLU A 342 11.16 -16.53 12.23
C GLU A 342 12.23 -17.52 11.71
N ASP A 343 12.05 -18.08 10.52
CA ASP A 343 12.94 -19.08 9.93
C ASP A 343 14.14 -18.43 9.22
N ILE A 344 15.06 -17.91 10.04
CA ILE A 344 16.29 -17.26 9.58
C ILE A 344 17.14 -18.21 8.74
N ARG A 345 17.23 -19.47 9.16
CA ARG A 345 18.02 -20.50 8.47
C ARG A 345 17.43 -20.79 7.10
N GLY A 346 16.12 -21.04 7.02
CA GLY A 346 15.42 -21.29 5.76
C GLY A 346 15.46 -20.11 4.81
N PHE A 347 15.37 -18.87 5.33
CA PHE A 347 15.52 -17.66 4.50
C PHE A 347 16.89 -17.60 3.83
N ARG A 348 17.96 -17.84 4.60
CA ARG A 348 19.33 -17.90 4.08
C ARG A 348 19.50 -19.03 3.06
N GLU A 349 19.07 -20.24 3.41
CA GLU A 349 19.21 -21.42 2.54
C GLU A 349 18.45 -21.26 1.23
N ALA A 350 17.23 -20.70 1.27
CA ALA A 350 16.44 -20.39 0.07
C ALA A 350 17.12 -19.35 -0.83
N ALA A 351 17.76 -18.33 -0.25
CA ALA A 351 18.51 -17.34 -1.02
C ALA A 351 19.73 -17.98 -1.70
N LEU A 352 20.52 -18.73 -0.94
CA LEU A 352 21.70 -19.42 -1.48
C LEU A 352 21.33 -20.47 -2.54
N TYR A 353 20.20 -21.17 -2.38
CA TYR A 353 19.69 -22.12 -3.37
C TYR A 353 19.56 -21.50 -4.76
N TYR A 354 18.93 -20.32 -4.88
CA TYR A 354 18.77 -19.64 -6.17
C TYR A 354 20.10 -19.14 -6.74
N ALA A 355 21.05 -18.74 -5.89
CA ALA A 355 22.40 -18.38 -6.35
C ALA A 355 23.20 -19.60 -6.86
N GLN A 356 22.94 -20.78 -6.30
CA GLN A 356 23.63 -22.03 -6.65
C GLN A 356 22.94 -22.82 -7.76
N THR A 357 21.67 -22.50 -8.07
CA THR A 357 20.84 -23.21 -9.04
C THR A 357 20.27 -22.25 -10.09
N PRO A 358 21.07 -21.83 -11.10
CA PRO A 358 20.68 -20.81 -12.06
C PRO A 358 19.41 -21.15 -12.86
N GLU A 359 19.19 -22.42 -13.19
CA GLU A 359 17.99 -22.88 -13.89
C GLU A 359 16.73 -22.61 -13.06
N ALA A 360 16.72 -23.03 -11.79
CA ALA A 360 15.60 -22.77 -10.89
C ALA A 360 15.35 -21.27 -10.68
N ALA A 361 16.42 -20.46 -10.64
CA ALA A 361 16.32 -19.00 -10.58
C ALA A 361 15.68 -18.41 -11.84
N MET A 362 16.09 -18.89 -13.02
CA MET A 362 15.52 -18.46 -14.31
C MET A 362 14.04 -18.84 -14.41
N ASP A 363 13.68 -20.06 -14.06
CA ASP A 363 12.29 -20.54 -14.09
C ASP A 363 11.38 -19.74 -13.17
N ALA A 364 11.81 -19.52 -11.91
CA ALA A 364 11.07 -18.71 -10.96
C ALA A 364 10.93 -17.24 -11.42
N GLY A 365 12.00 -16.66 -11.96
CA GLY A 365 11.97 -15.31 -12.53
C GLY A 365 10.99 -15.18 -13.70
N ALA A 366 11.04 -16.12 -14.65
CA ALA A 366 10.16 -16.17 -15.81
C ALA A 366 8.68 -16.37 -15.39
N ALA A 367 8.42 -17.26 -14.44
CA ALA A 367 7.08 -17.49 -13.90
C ALA A 367 6.51 -16.25 -13.21
N GLY A 368 7.34 -15.54 -12.43
CA GLY A 368 6.99 -14.26 -11.80
C GLY A 368 6.66 -13.17 -12.82
N ARG A 369 7.48 -13.02 -13.87
CA ARG A 369 7.22 -12.07 -14.96
C ARG A 369 5.93 -12.40 -15.70
N ALA A 370 5.72 -13.67 -16.05
CA ALA A 370 4.52 -14.11 -16.75
C ALA A 370 3.26 -13.90 -15.90
N TYR A 371 3.36 -14.06 -14.57
CA TYR A 371 2.28 -13.69 -13.67
C TYR A 371 1.97 -12.18 -13.73
N ALA A 372 3.00 -11.33 -13.66
CA ALA A 372 2.84 -9.88 -13.73
C ALA A 372 2.20 -9.44 -15.06
N GLU A 373 2.62 -10.00 -16.19
CA GLU A 373 2.06 -9.71 -17.52
C GLU A 373 0.60 -10.11 -17.66
N ARG A 374 0.15 -11.16 -16.95
CA ARG A 374 -1.25 -11.56 -16.93
C ARG A 374 -2.12 -10.70 -16.01
N HIS A 375 -1.60 -10.32 -14.83
CA HIS A 375 -2.42 -9.74 -13.76
C HIS A 375 -2.26 -8.24 -13.55
N PHE A 376 -1.15 -7.65 -14.00
CA PHE A 376 -0.81 -6.23 -13.76
C PHE A 376 -1.03 -5.33 -14.98
N ARG A 377 -1.81 -5.82 -15.95
CA ARG A 377 -2.27 -5.07 -17.11
C ARG A 377 -3.16 -3.91 -16.69
N ILE A 378 -2.65 -2.68 -16.85
CA ILE A 378 -3.30 -1.48 -16.34
C ILE A 378 -4.67 -1.25 -16.96
N ASP A 379 -4.86 -1.62 -18.23
CA ASP A 379 -6.15 -1.57 -18.90
C ASP A 379 -7.17 -2.47 -18.19
N ARG A 380 -6.83 -3.72 -17.93
CA ARG A 380 -7.72 -4.68 -17.24
C ARG A 380 -8.01 -4.30 -15.79
N ILE A 381 -7.05 -3.71 -15.10
CA ILE A 381 -7.27 -3.19 -13.76
C ILE A 381 -8.21 -2.00 -13.81
N THR A 382 -8.04 -1.11 -14.79
CA THR A 382 -8.88 0.07 -14.96
C THR A 382 -10.32 -0.33 -15.29
N ASP A 383 -10.54 -1.38 -16.09
CA ASP A 383 -11.88 -1.95 -16.34
C ASP A 383 -12.63 -2.18 -15.00
N ARG A 384 -11.98 -2.82 -14.04
CA ARG A 384 -12.58 -3.15 -12.73
C ARG A 384 -12.91 -1.92 -11.88
N PHE A 385 -12.08 -0.88 -11.94
CA PHE A 385 -12.33 0.38 -11.23
C PHE A 385 -13.42 1.20 -11.91
N GLU A 386 -13.43 1.22 -13.24
CA GLU A 386 -14.44 1.92 -14.04
C GLU A 386 -15.83 1.31 -13.83
N ASP A 387 -15.95 -0.02 -13.88
CA ASP A 387 -17.18 -0.75 -13.54
C ASP A 387 -17.69 -0.38 -12.14
N LEU A 388 -16.77 -0.35 -11.17
CA LEU A 388 -17.08 0.07 -9.81
C LEU A 388 -17.55 1.52 -9.75
N PHE A 389 -16.89 2.44 -10.44
CA PHE A 389 -17.27 3.86 -10.44
C PHE A 389 -18.65 4.06 -11.03
N HIS A 390 -18.96 3.40 -12.15
CA HIS A 390 -20.29 3.42 -12.75
C HIS A 390 -21.36 2.86 -11.79
N HIS A 391 -21.13 1.68 -11.22
CA HIS A 391 -22.04 1.07 -10.25
C HIS A 391 -22.36 2.01 -9.08
N VAL A 392 -21.34 2.66 -8.52
CA VAL A 392 -21.51 3.56 -7.37
C VAL A 392 -22.16 4.89 -7.77
N TYR A 393 -21.88 5.40 -8.97
CA TYR A 393 -22.42 6.65 -9.48
C TYR A 393 -23.93 6.55 -9.76
N ASP A 394 -24.35 5.43 -10.37
CA ASP A 394 -25.73 5.20 -10.79
C ASP A 394 -26.65 4.77 -9.63
N ALA A 395 -26.09 4.19 -8.56
CA ALA A 395 -26.86 3.82 -7.38
C ALA A 395 -27.56 5.05 -6.74
N PRO A 396 -28.79 4.96 -6.19
CA PRO A 396 -29.42 6.09 -5.52
C PRO A 396 -28.53 6.67 -4.39
N LEU A 397 -28.48 7.99 -4.25
CA LEU A 397 -27.77 8.60 -3.11
C LEU A 397 -28.38 8.09 -1.80
N ARG A 398 -27.58 7.42 -0.97
CA ARG A 398 -28.06 6.92 0.34
C ARG A 398 -28.51 8.10 1.18
N ALA A 399 -29.77 8.09 1.62
CA ALA A 399 -30.25 9.04 2.62
C ALA A 399 -29.33 8.95 3.85
N SER A 400 -28.78 10.08 4.26
CA SER A 400 -27.93 10.18 5.45
C SER A 400 -28.64 9.53 6.63
N ARG A 401 -28.04 8.50 7.25
CA ARG A 401 -28.55 7.82 8.46
C ARG A 401 -28.63 8.73 9.71
N HIS A 402 -28.50 10.06 9.56
CA HIS A 402 -28.56 11.02 10.68
C HIS A 402 -29.95 11.50 11.08
N ASN A 403 -31.05 10.99 10.50
CA ASN A 403 -32.42 11.43 10.84
C ASN A 403 -33.35 10.34 11.42
N LEU A 404 -32.83 9.29 12.07
CA LEU A 404 -33.67 8.28 12.76
C LEU A 404 -33.67 8.42 14.30
N SER A 405 -33.51 9.63 14.83
CA SER A 405 -33.78 9.94 16.25
C SER A 405 -34.94 10.94 16.45
N GLY A 406 -35.87 10.99 15.49
CA GLY A 406 -37.08 11.81 15.58
C GLY A 406 -38.30 11.02 16.05
N ARG A 407 -38.54 11.01 17.36
CA ARG A 407 -39.85 10.83 18.04
C ARG A 407 -40.83 9.78 17.46
N GLY A 408 -40.72 8.56 17.95
CA GLY A 408 -41.87 7.64 18.08
C GLY A 408 -42.30 7.58 19.54
N VAL A 409 -43.12 8.54 19.99
CA VAL A 409 -43.82 8.43 21.27
C VAL A 409 -44.87 7.32 21.09
N LEU A 410 -44.63 6.17 21.72
CA LEU A 410 -45.63 5.12 21.87
C LEU A 410 -46.78 5.67 22.74
N GLN A 411 -47.94 5.91 22.12
CA GLN A 411 -49.19 6.06 22.86
C GLN A 411 -49.65 4.68 23.37
N PRO A 412 -50.11 4.55 24.62
CA PRO A 412 -50.66 3.28 25.11
C PRO A 412 -52.01 3.01 24.44
N ARG A 413 -52.19 1.82 23.86
CA ARG A 413 -53.50 1.34 23.41
C ARG A 413 -54.39 1.08 24.62
N ALA A 414 -55.56 1.72 24.62
CA ALA A 414 -56.66 1.43 25.53
C ALA A 414 -57.14 -0.02 25.31
N VAL A 415 -57.25 -0.78 26.40
CA VAL A 415 -57.88 -2.10 26.44
C VAL A 415 -59.38 -1.88 26.49
N ALA A 416 -60.10 -2.26 25.43
CA ALA A 416 -61.54 -2.30 25.40
C ALA A 416 -62.03 -3.64 26.00
N HIS A 417 -62.85 -3.53 27.04
CA HIS A 417 -63.67 -4.60 27.58
C HIS A 417 -64.81 -4.96 26.62
N GLN A 418 -64.93 -6.24 26.24
CA GLN A 418 -66.18 -6.95 25.90
C GLN A 418 -65.95 -8.41 26.35
N ARG A 419 -66.56 -8.95 27.41
CA ARG A 419 -67.96 -9.38 27.60
C ARG A 419 -68.52 -10.19 26.42
N SER A 420 -68.29 -11.49 26.47
CA SER A 420 -69.31 -12.56 26.47
C SER A 420 -68.63 -13.90 26.68
#